data_AF-A0A1G4WRI8-F1
#
_entry.id   AF-A0A1G4WRI8-F1
#
_cell.length_a   1.000
_cell.length_b   1.000
_cell.length_c   1.000
_cell.angle_alpha   90.00
_cell.angle_beta   90.00
_cell.angle_gamma   90.00
#
_symmetry.space_group_name_H-M   'P 1'
#
loop_
_entity.id
_entity.type
_entity.pdbx_description
1 polymer ?
#
loop_
_entity_poly.entity_id
_entity_poly.type
_entity_poly.pdbx_seq_one_letter_code
_entity_poly.pdbx_strand_id
1 'polypeptide(L)'
;MAVAVPVVRNDPHKACAVFNRADDVPIDVVYRFRVGLDDHPVGMDAQEAADLLHDSFAQELLLKGNFPRTGTEVLAALTALGEREDQLGQHKFFLVGEGSQIPVAPATGRVIRALRYLVTCGRDGQPNGEGPGPDILVSTFNPDEPGIELMAWDHQIGGFNFYRTFGKTDTAWVFTGNSRNALAPATRARGPFESHRSGSILMKELRAPWIHWHSVDAPVADDVYPPDHPLRTHPWFLAAIGDRLGAFTCETQAVRPSIDRWLRAHADALLAADEPAASEPILASLVDTPTVNITCSHQHGDGSLDAGGPVELPPSFFVDIDAFGSEHGGLGLLTAPLTLTVSRAIYDHALTTFDVHLSDGAGFTRPGDTFFAFAVPERAYEDHRMVVEARRIGLLSDRFAATILMVDFPNPIFSDRRASLLRHFPEQIDLSQRKQFSDRVASTIVAAATHGSAEAEFAELWSAGDTWREVFSKRLTDYLGAVAQAVQAEAGFRDIYRVAVSRRKQMVDTMPIAEFGLLFPVSDVEPTPVVLHADATAHSVTPSLNA
;
A
#
# COMPACT_ATOMS: atom_id res chain seq x y z
N MET A 1 2.13 -1.27 49.53
CA MET A 1 2.68 -0.40 48.46
C MET A 1 3.22 -1.33 47.37
N ALA A 2 2.41 -1.57 46.34
CA ALA A 2 2.81 -2.40 45.21
C ALA A 2 3.71 -1.57 44.30
N VAL A 3 4.94 -2.05 44.09
CA VAL A 3 5.89 -1.44 43.18
C VAL A 3 5.35 -1.61 41.76
N ALA A 4 5.00 -0.49 41.12
CA ALA A 4 4.63 -0.46 39.72
C ALA A 4 5.83 -0.98 38.92
N VAL A 5 5.65 -2.13 38.28
CA VAL A 5 6.56 -2.61 37.23
C VAL A 5 6.41 -1.62 36.08
N PRO A 6 7.47 -0.93 35.66
CA PRO A 6 7.38 -0.04 34.52
C PRO A 6 7.06 -0.90 33.30
N VAL A 7 5.90 -0.66 32.69
CA VAL A 7 5.62 -1.10 31.32
C VAL A 7 6.66 -0.42 30.46
N VAL A 8 7.70 -1.16 30.10
CA VAL A 8 8.60 -0.75 29.02
C VAL A 8 7.72 -0.67 27.78
N ARG A 9 7.37 0.56 27.37
CA ARG A 9 6.87 0.80 26.02
C ARG A 9 7.96 0.27 25.09
N ASN A 10 7.69 -0.87 24.46
CA ASN A 10 8.51 -1.34 23.35
C ASN A 10 8.57 -0.18 22.34
N ASP A 11 9.77 0.25 22.01
CA ASP A 11 10.01 1.20 20.92
C ASP A 11 9.32 0.64 19.66
N PRO A 12 8.27 1.31 19.13
CA PRO A 12 7.48 0.79 18.02
C PRO A 12 8.26 0.74 16.70
N HIS A 13 9.50 1.24 16.67
CA HIS A 13 10.35 1.28 15.48
C HIS A 13 11.62 0.46 15.65
N LYS A 14 11.51 -0.87 15.72
CA LYS A 14 12.61 -1.73 15.24
C LYS A 14 12.59 -1.73 13.70
N ALA A 15 12.82 -0.53 13.14
CA ALA A 15 12.71 -0.21 11.73
C ALA A 15 13.76 -0.94 10.88
N CYS A 16 13.60 -0.89 9.56
CA CYS A 16 14.64 -1.23 8.57
C CYS A 16 16.03 -0.63 8.90
N ALA A 17 16.10 0.44 9.68
CA ALA A 17 17.34 0.99 10.21
C ALA A 17 18.20 0.01 11.03
N VAL A 18 17.64 -1.11 11.53
CA VAL A 18 18.42 -2.15 12.23
C VAL A 18 19.46 -2.82 11.32
N PHE A 19 19.20 -2.90 10.02
CA PHE A 19 20.13 -3.46 9.04
C PHE A 19 21.36 -2.56 8.81
N ASN A 20 21.24 -1.26 9.09
CA ASN A 20 22.30 -0.26 8.88
C ASN A 20 23.33 -0.23 10.02
N ARG A 21 23.18 -1.06 11.06
CA ARG A 21 24.03 -1.04 12.27
C ARG A 21 24.95 -2.26 12.42
N ALA A 22 25.08 -3.10 11.41
CA ALA A 22 25.92 -4.28 11.48
C ALA A 22 27.42 -3.95 11.31
N ASP A 23 28.26 -4.69 12.04
CA ASP A 23 29.72 -4.62 11.98
C ASP A 23 30.25 -5.05 10.58
N ASP A 24 31.57 -4.96 10.37
CA ASP A 24 32.22 -5.46 9.15
C ASP A 24 32.01 -7.00 9.06
N VAL A 25 31.14 -7.41 8.13
CA VAL A 25 30.78 -8.81 7.87
C VAL A 25 31.38 -9.30 6.54
N PRO A 26 31.75 -10.60 6.44
CA PRO A 26 32.09 -11.22 5.15
C PRO A 26 31.02 -10.97 4.09
N ILE A 27 31.43 -10.59 2.88
CA ILE A 27 30.55 -10.18 1.77
C ILE A 27 30.25 -11.30 0.77
N ASP A 28 30.88 -12.46 0.95
CA ASP A 28 30.76 -13.69 0.16
C ASP A 28 29.91 -14.75 0.88
N VAL A 29 29.04 -14.29 1.79
CA VAL A 29 28.13 -15.11 2.60
C VAL A 29 26.73 -14.50 2.52
N VAL A 30 25.71 -15.36 2.42
CA VAL A 30 24.31 -14.95 2.60
C VAL A 30 23.97 -15.00 4.09
N TYR A 31 23.42 -13.91 4.62
CA TYR A 31 22.97 -13.83 6.00
C TYR A 31 21.46 -14.04 6.09
N ARG A 32 20.99 -14.50 7.24
CA ARG A 32 19.59 -14.45 7.66
C ARG A 32 19.44 -13.44 8.78
N PHE A 33 18.45 -12.55 8.67
CA PHE A 33 18.05 -11.71 9.79
C PHE A 33 16.56 -11.33 9.72
N ARG A 34 15.71 -12.10 10.39
CA ARG A 34 14.27 -11.86 10.50
C ARG A 34 13.98 -11.09 11.79
N VAL A 35 13.73 -9.80 11.67
CA VAL A 35 13.53 -8.91 12.81
C VAL A 35 12.35 -9.39 13.66
N GLY A 36 12.62 -9.72 14.93
CA GLY A 36 11.64 -10.26 15.86
C GLY A 36 11.72 -11.77 16.08
N LEU A 37 12.44 -12.50 15.23
CA LEU A 37 12.79 -13.91 15.44
C LEU A 37 14.29 -14.11 15.71
N ASP A 38 15.13 -13.39 14.96
CA ASP A 38 16.58 -13.46 15.08
C ASP A 38 17.08 -12.26 15.92
N ASP A 39 18.10 -12.49 16.76
CA ASP A 39 18.68 -11.43 17.61
C ASP A 39 19.70 -10.55 16.87
N HIS A 40 20.37 -11.11 15.87
CA HIS A 40 21.38 -10.46 15.03
C HIS A 40 21.49 -11.19 13.67
N PRO A 41 22.12 -10.59 12.64
CA PRO A 41 22.40 -11.28 11.39
C PRO A 41 23.29 -12.51 11.60
N VAL A 42 22.87 -13.65 11.03
CA VAL A 42 23.60 -14.92 11.11
C VAL A 42 23.95 -15.38 9.69
N GLY A 43 25.23 -15.67 9.45
CA GLY A 43 25.66 -16.25 8.17
C GLY A 43 25.06 -17.65 8.00
N MET A 44 24.35 -17.87 6.90
CA MET A 44 23.70 -19.14 6.61
C MET A 44 24.73 -20.17 6.14
N ASP A 45 24.63 -21.40 6.62
CA ASP A 45 25.35 -22.51 5.99
C ASP A 45 24.67 -22.96 4.69
N ALA A 46 25.37 -23.78 3.91
CA ALA A 46 24.88 -24.20 2.59
C ALA A 46 23.57 -25.01 2.66
N GLN A 47 23.36 -25.78 3.73
CA GLN A 47 22.15 -26.58 3.90
C GLN A 47 20.97 -25.67 4.26
N GLU A 48 21.16 -24.78 5.23
CA GLU A 48 20.16 -23.80 5.62
C GLU A 48 19.74 -22.92 4.43
N ALA A 49 20.71 -22.46 3.64
CA ALA A 49 20.43 -21.62 2.49
C ALA A 49 19.66 -22.37 1.38
N ALA A 50 20.00 -23.65 1.15
CA ALA A 50 19.27 -24.50 0.22
C ALA A 50 17.83 -24.82 0.69
N ASP A 51 17.61 -24.94 2.01
CA ASP A 51 16.31 -25.26 2.60
C ASP A 51 15.36 -24.05 2.70
N LEU A 52 15.89 -22.83 2.70
CA LEU A 52 15.08 -21.61 2.84
C LEU A 52 14.93 -20.82 1.54
N LEU A 53 15.90 -20.85 0.64
CA LEU A 53 15.98 -19.93 -0.49
C LEU A 53 15.80 -20.67 -1.82
N HIS A 54 14.55 -20.89 -2.25
CA HIS A 54 14.26 -21.62 -3.51
C HIS A 54 13.91 -20.69 -4.69
N ASP A 55 13.98 -19.38 -4.50
CA ASP A 55 13.79 -18.41 -5.57
C ASP A 55 15.00 -18.36 -6.52
N SER A 56 14.76 -17.93 -7.76
CA SER A 56 15.79 -17.91 -8.80
C SER A 56 16.94 -16.94 -8.50
N PHE A 57 16.73 -15.87 -7.72
CA PHE A 57 17.82 -14.95 -7.38
C PHE A 57 18.86 -15.66 -6.49
N ALA A 58 18.42 -16.31 -5.42
CA ALA A 58 19.32 -17.06 -4.55
C ALA A 58 19.94 -18.26 -5.27
N GLN A 59 19.12 -19.09 -5.93
CA GLN A 59 19.56 -20.34 -6.56
C GLN A 59 20.54 -20.12 -7.71
N GLU A 60 20.33 -19.08 -8.52
CA GLU A 60 21.16 -18.83 -9.70
C GLU A 60 22.38 -17.95 -9.40
N LEU A 61 22.32 -17.09 -8.37
CA LEU A 61 23.41 -16.17 -8.05
C LEU A 61 24.07 -16.49 -6.71
N LEU A 62 23.38 -16.24 -5.60
CA LEU A 62 24.00 -16.24 -4.27
C LEU A 62 24.56 -17.61 -3.89
N LEU A 63 23.81 -18.69 -4.11
CA LEU A 63 24.22 -20.06 -3.78
C LEU A 63 25.30 -20.60 -4.74
N LYS A 64 25.56 -19.90 -5.84
CA LYS A 64 26.67 -20.18 -6.77
C LYS A 64 27.89 -19.30 -6.52
N GLY A 65 27.90 -18.54 -5.43
CA GLY A 65 29.01 -17.68 -5.03
C GLY A 65 29.07 -16.35 -5.78
N ASN A 66 27.98 -15.93 -6.45
CA ASN A 66 27.90 -14.64 -7.11
C ASN A 66 27.13 -13.65 -6.21
N PHE A 67 27.84 -12.65 -5.69
CA PHE A 67 27.32 -11.64 -4.76
C PHE A 67 27.40 -10.25 -5.39
N PRO A 68 26.45 -9.89 -6.29
CA PRO A 68 26.40 -8.56 -6.90
C PRO A 68 26.16 -7.48 -5.84
N ARG A 69 26.80 -6.33 -5.98
CA ARG A 69 26.85 -5.27 -4.96
C ARG A 69 26.07 -4.03 -5.32
N THR A 70 25.76 -3.86 -6.60
CA THR A 70 24.97 -2.75 -7.13
C THR A 70 23.79 -3.28 -7.94
N GLY A 71 22.79 -2.44 -8.18
CA GLY A 71 21.66 -2.81 -9.03
C GLY A 71 22.12 -3.21 -10.44
N THR A 72 23.07 -2.47 -11.01
CA THR A 72 23.68 -2.77 -12.30
C THR A 72 24.35 -4.15 -12.32
N GLU A 73 25.07 -4.53 -11.26
CA GLU A 73 25.69 -5.86 -11.16
C GLU A 73 24.64 -6.99 -11.04
N VAL A 74 23.54 -6.77 -10.33
CA VAL A 74 22.43 -7.74 -10.25
C VAL A 74 21.88 -8.02 -11.65
N LEU A 75 21.54 -6.98 -12.42
CA LEU A 75 20.98 -7.16 -13.76
C LEU A 75 21.96 -7.77 -14.75
N ALA A 76 23.25 -7.40 -14.67
CA ALA A 76 24.28 -8.00 -15.50
C ALA A 76 24.42 -9.50 -15.21
N ALA A 77 24.37 -9.91 -13.94
CA ALA A 77 24.41 -11.30 -13.54
C ALA A 77 23.19 -12.10 -14.03
N LEU A 78 21.98 -11.53 -13.93
CA LEU A 78 20.76 -12.17 -14.43
C LEU A 78 20.75 -12.30 -15.96
N THR A 79 21.20 -11.27 -16.68
CA THR A 79 21.33 -11.32 -18.16
C THR A 79 22.35 -12.37 -18.60
N ALA A 80 23.44 -12.55 -17.86
CA ALA A 80 24.46 -13.55 -18.16
C ALA A 80 23.98 -15.00 -18.07
N LEU A 81 22.80 -15.25 -17.46
CA LEU A 81 22.17 -16.57 -17.43
C LEU A 81 21.62 -17.00 -18.81
N GLY A 82 21.47 -16.08 -19.76
CA GLY A 82 21.02 -16.34 -21.12
C GLY A 82 19.50 -16.56 -21.24
N GLU A 83 19.08 -17.13 -22.37
CA GLU A 83 17.66 -17.42 -22.65
C GLU A 83 17.14 -18.55 -21.75
N ARG A 84 16.05 -18.27 -21.04
CA ARG A 84 15.41 -19.17 -20.06
C ARG A 84 13.89 -19.01 -20.09
N GLU A 85 13.19 -20.01 -19.56
CA GLU A 85 11.71 -19.99 -19.47
C GLU A 85 11.18 -18.90 -18.53
N ASP A 86 11.89 -18.67 -17.42
CA ASP A 86 11.61 -17.61 -16.45
C ASP A 86 11.91 -16.20 -16.97
N GLN A 87 12.67 -16.09 -18.07
CA GLN A 87 13.02 -14.85 -18.76
C GLN A 87 13.71 -13.82 -17.87
N LEU A 88 14.51 -14.26 -16.89
CA LEU A 88 15.16 -13.37 -15.92
C LEU A 88 16.09 -12.31 -16.54
N GLY A 89 16.57 -12.51 -17.77
CA GLY A 89 17.34 -11.51 -18.51
C GLY A 89 16.51 -10.40 -19.17
N GLN A 90 15.17 -10.46 -19.09
CA GLN A 90 14.29 -9.39 -19.55
C GLN A 90 14.00 -8.43 -18.40
N HIS A 91 14.26 -7.14 -18.61
CA HIS A 91 14.13 -6.11 -17.59
C HIS A 91 13.21 -4.99 -18.04
N LYS A 92 12.38 -4.48 -17.13
CA LYS A 92 11.70 -3.19 -17.28
C LYS A 92 12.10 -2.25 -16.18
N PHE A 93 12.17 -0.96 -16.51
CA PHE A 93 12.67 0.09 -15.64
C PHE A 93 11.55 1.07 -15.34
N PHE A 94 11.38 1.39 -14.07
CA PHE A 94 10.39 2.34 -13.59
C PHE A 94 11.07 3.33 -12.65
N LEU A 95 10.54 4.55 -12.62
CA LEU A 95 11.06 5.64 -11.81
C LEU A 95 9.93 6.22 -10.96
N VAL A 96 10.20 6.39 -9.68
CA VAL A 96 9.29 7.03 -8.72
C VAL A 96 10.05 8.08 -7.91
N GLY A 97 9.38 9.17 -7.54
CA GLY A 97 9.90 10.11 -6.56
C GLY A 97 8.88 11.18 -6.19
N GLU A 98 8.74 11.45 -4.90
CA GLU A 98 7.73 12.37 -4.35
C GLU A 98 7.97 13.84 -4.75
N GLY A 99 9.19 14.17 -5.19
CA GLY A 99 9.52 15.48 -5.78
C GLY A 99 9.88 15.41 -7.27
N SER A 100 9.53 14.32 -7.97
CA SER A 100 10.02 14.06 -9.33
C SER A 100 9.49 15.05 -10.38
N GLN A 101 8.37 15.74 -10.11
CA GLN A 101 7.84 16.82 -10.96
C GLN A 101 8.37 18.22 -10.60
N ILE A 102 9.30 18.33 -9.63
CA ILE A 102 9.93 19.61 -9.28
C ILE A 102 11.28 19.71 -10.02
N PRO A 103 11.42 20.54 -11.05
CA PRO A 103 12.66 20.63 -11.83
C PRO A 103 13.81 21.17 -10.97
N VAL A 104 15.04 20.81 -11.31
CA VAL A 104 16.25 21.39 -10.71
C VAL A 104 16.47 22.80 -11.26
N ALA A 105 16.34 23.78 -10.39
CA ALA A 105 16.59 25.20 -10.66
C ALA A 105 17.31 25.82 -9.45
N PRO A 106 17.84 27.06 -9.55
CA PRO A 106 18.52 27.71 -8.43
C PRO A 106 17.71 27.75 -7.12
N ALA A 107 16.38 27.89 -7.21
CA ALA A 107 15.48 27.91 -6.05
C ALA A 107 15.13 26.50 -5.51
N THR A 108 15.30 25.45 -6.31
CA THR A 108 14.86 24.07 -6.00
C THR A 108 16.01 23.07 -6.00
N GLY A 109 17.25 23.54 -6.08
CA GLY A 109 18.44 22.70 -6.17
C GLY A 109 18.72 21.86 -4.92
N ARG A 110 18.12 22.21 -3.78
CA ARG A 110 18.22 21.47 -2.51
C ARG A 110 17.03 20.56 -2.21
N VAL A 111 16.00 20.58 -3.06
CA VAL A 111 14.79 19.78 -2.85
C VAL A 111 15.15 18.30 -2.86
N ILE A 112 14.69 17.59 -1.82
CA ILE A 112 14.82 16.14 -1.72
C ILE A 112 13.73 15.50 -2.59
N ARG A 113 14.11 15.03 -3.79
CA ARG A 113 13.17 14.45 -4.76
C ARG A 113 12.88 12.97 -4.51
N ALA A 114 13.70 12.32 -3.70
CA ALA A 114 13.59 10.90 -3.33
C ALA A 114 13.42 9.96 -4.55
N LEU A 115 14.20 10.18 -5.61
CA LEU A 115 14.14 9.36 -6.82
C LEU A 115 14.61 7.93 -6.53
N ARG A 116 13.77 6.96 -6.85
CA ARG A 116 14.04 5.53 -6.68
C ARG A 116 13.72 4.79 -7.98
N TYR A 117 14.60 3.88 -8.35
CA TYR A 117 14.44 2.99 -9.49
C TYR A 117 13.80 1.69 -9.01
N LEU A 118 12.78 1.24 -9.73
CA LEU A 118 12.25 -0.12 -9.62
C LEU A 118 12.56 -0.82 -10.94
N VAL A 119 13.12 -2.04 -10.85
CA VAL A 119 13.36 -2.90 -12.00
C VAL A 119 12.66 -4.23 -11.79
N THR A 120 11.92 -4.68 -12.80
CA THR A 120 11.31 -6.02 -12.78
C THR A 120 12.09 -6.94 -13.71
N CYS A 121 12.36 -8.16 -13.26
CA CYS A 121 13.04 -9.19 -14.03
C CYS A 121 12.19 -10.45 -14.11
N GLY A 122 12.12 -11.04 -15.30
CA GLY A 122 11.31 -12.23 -15.57
C GLY A 122 10.04 -11.93 -16.34
N ARG A 123 9.12 -12.90 -16.36
CA ARG A 123 7.89 -12.81 -17.15
C ARG A 123 6.94 -11.74 -16.62
N ASP A 124 6.49 -10.89 -17.51
CA ASP A 124 5.44 -9.92 -17.19
C ASP A 124 4.07 -10.57 -17.03
N GLY A 125 3.23 -9.94 -16.22
CA GLY A 125 1.79 -10.07 -16.35
C GLY A 125 1.30 -9.49 -17.67
N GLN A 126 0.12 -9.92 -18.08
CA GLN A 126 -0.59 -9.38 -19.22
C GLN A 126 -1.23 -8.03 -18.87
N PRO A 127 -1.42 -7.11 -19.83
CA PRO A 127 -2.00 -5.79 -19.56
C PRO A 127 -3.41 -5.81 -18.94
N ASN A 128 -4.15 -6.93 -19.08
CA ASN A 128 -5.44 -7.14 -18.44
C ASN A 128 -5.33 -7.62 -16.97
N GLY A 129 -4.11 -7.69 -16.42
CA GLY A 129 -3.82 -8.20 -15.08
C GLY A 129 -3.72 -9.72 -14.98
N GLU A 130 -3.79 -10.47 -16.10
CA GLU A 130 -3.64 -11.93 -16.08
C GLU A 130 -2.17 -12.37 -16.07
N GLY A 131 -1.89 -13.55 -15.52
CA GLY A 131 -0.52 -14.11 -15.46
C GLY A 131 0.21 -13.79 -14.15
N PRO A 132 1.42 -14.33 -13.97
CA PRO A 132 2.05 -14.40 -12.65
C PRO A 132 2.79 -13.13 -12.21
N GLY A 133 3.02 -12.16 -13.10
CA GLY A 133 3.95 -11.05 -12.83
C GLY A 133 5.42 -11.51 -12.74
N PRO A 134 6.36 -10.56 -12.58
CA PRO A 134 7.79 -10.83 -12.59
C PRO A 134 8.23 -11.70 -11.41
N ASP A 135 9.31 -12.45 -11.61
CA ASP A 135 9.86 -13.32 -10.58
C ASP A 135 10.87 -12.58 -9.68
N ILE A 136 11.46 -11.46 -10.13
CA ILE A 136 12.36 -10.62 -9.31
C ILE A 136 11.98 -9.14 -9.46
N LEU A 137 11.98 -8.42 -8.34
CA LEU A 137 11.81 -6.97 -8.28
C LEU A 137 12.98 -6.35 -7.52
N VAL A 138 13.67 -5.39 -8.13
CA VAL A 138 14.87 -4.73 -7.59
C VAL A 138 14.56 -3.26 -7.39
N SER A 139 14.90 -2.74 -6.21
CA SER A 139 14.72 -1.33 -5.85
C SER A 139 16.04 -0.73 -5.37
N THR A 140 16.38 0.46 -5.88
CA THR A 140 17.56 1.23 -5.44
C THR A 140 17.40 2.73 -5.71
N PHE A 141 18.04 3.58 -4.90
CA PHE A 141 18.15 5.02 -5.19
C PHE A 141 19.20 5.32 -6.27
N ASN A 142 20.24 4.49 -6.38
CA ASN A 142 21.30 4.65 -7.35
C ASN A 142 21.74 3.27 -7.90
N PRO A 143 21.59 3.02 -9.22
CA PRO A 143 21.90 1.72 -9.83
C PRO A 143 23.35 1.26 -9.65
N ASP A 144 24.29 2.20 -9.53
CA ASP A 144 25.74 1.93 -9.46
C ASP A 144 26.31 2.03 -8.04
N GLU A 145 25.45 2.25 -7.03
CA GLU A 145 25.85 2.28 -5.63
C GLU A 145 25.23 1.10 -4.86
N PRO A 146 25.82 0.73 -3.70
CA PRO A 146 25.22 -0.23 -2.79
C PRO A 146 23.91 0.29 -2.16
N GLY A 147 23.18 -0.58 -1.46
CA GLY A 147 21.89 -0.25 -0.84
C GLY A 147 20.70 -0.75 -1.67
N ILE A 148 20.78 -2.01 -2.10
CA ILE A 148 19.77 -2.66 -2.92
C ILE A 148 18.72 -3.29 -2.03
N GLU A 149 17.45 -3.16 -2.39
CA GLU A 149 16.34 -3.95 -1.85
C GLU A 149 15.78 -4.83 -2.98
N LEU A 150 15.50 -6.10 -2.69
CA LEU A 150 15.11 -7.07 -3.71
C LEU A 150 14.05 -8.03 -3.18
N MET A 151 13.03 -8.30 -4.00
CA MET A 151 12.04 -9.34 -3.76
C MET A 151 12.15 -10.39 -4.85
N ALA A 152 12.13 -11.67 -4.50
CA ALA A 152 12.18 -12.77 -5.47
C ALA A 152 11.13 -13.84 -5.17
N TRP A 153 10.40 -14.29 -6.17
CA TRP A 153 9.35 -15.28 -6.02
C TRP A 153 9.93 -16.68 -5.77
N ASP A 154 9.56 -17.27 -4.64
CA ASP A 154 9.85 -18.65 -4.27
C ASP A 154 8.70 -19.56 -4.73
N HIS A 155 8.96 -20.37 -5.75
CA HIS A 155 7.98 -21.29 -6.33
C HIS A 155 7.59 -22.44 -5.41
N GLN A 156 8.44 -22.79 -4.44
CA GLN A 156 8.18 -23.89 -3.52
C GLN A 156 7.29 -23.45 -2.35
N ILE A 157 7.52 -22.26 -1.81
CA ILE A 157 6.76 -21.69 -0.69
C ILE A 157 5.47 -21.00 -1.17
N GLY A 158 5.48 -20.51 -2.41
CA GLY A 158 4.39 -19.73 -3.00
C GLY A 158 4.29 -18.34 -2.38
N GLY A 159 5.38 -17.57 -2.43
CA GLY A 159 5.49 -16.20 -1.92
C GLY A 159 6.84 -15.57 -2.27
N PHE A 160 7.06 -14.32 -1.88
CA PHE A 160 8.33 -13.63 -2.12
C PHE A 160 9.30 -13.81 -0.95
N ASN A 161 10.56 -14.08 -1.26
CA ASN A 161 11.70 -13.90 -0.36
C ASN A 161 12.18 -12.45 -0.46
N PHE A 162 12.46 -11.83 0.70
CA PHE A 162 12.86 -10.43 0.80
C PHE A 162 14.35 -10.35 1.14
N TYR A 163 15.08 -9.65 0.30
CA TYR A 163 16.51 -9.45 0.40
C TYR A 163 16.83 -7.96 0.47
N ARG A 164 17.95 -7.65 1.11
CA ARG A 164 18.61 -6.36 0.92
C ARG A 164 20.11 -6.50 1.10
N THR A 165 20.84 -5.51 0.63
CA THR A 165 22.22 -5.35 1.06
C THR A 165 22.29 -4.66 2.42
N PHE A 166 23.32 -4.99 3.20
CA PHE A 166 23.52 -4.48 4.56
C PHE A 166 25.01 -4.47 4.96
N GLY A 167 25.27 -4.00 6.18
CA GLY A 167 26.61 -3.85 6.75
C GLY A 167 27.19 -2.47 6.48
N LYS A 168 28.39 -2.20 7.00
CA LYS A 168 29.01 -0.87 6.94
C LYS A 168 29.20 -0.32 5.51
N THR A 169 29.39 -1.21 4.54
CA THR A 169 29.54 -0.85 3.12
C THR A 169 28.29 -1.14 2.30
N ASP A 170 27.21 -1.63 2.91
CA ASP A 170 25.97 -2.05 2.24
C ASP A 170 26.19 -3.04 1.07
N THR A 171 27.16 -3.95 1.19
CA THR A 171 27.53 -4.90 0.12
C THR A 171 27.28 -6.37 0.45
N ALA A 172 27.04 -6.73 1.73
CA ALA A 172 26.70 -8.11 2.09
C ALA A 172 25.20 -8.34 1.87
N TRP A 173 24.79 -9.55 1.51
CA TRP A 173 23.37 -9.90 1.30
C TRP A 173 22.74 -10.49 2.55
N VAL A 174 21.54 -10.01 2.89
CA VAL A 174 20.72 -10.60 3.95
C VAL A 174 19.34 -10.95 3.45
N PHE A 175 18.93 -12.19 3.71
CA PHE A 175 17.55 -12.65 3.67
C PHE A 175 16.82 -12.20 4.94
N THR A 176 15.79 -11.38 4.75
CA THR A 176 15.08 -10.69 5.84
C THR A 176 13.75 -11.36 6.21
N GLY A 177 13.39 -12.43 5.51
CA GLY A 177 12.14 -13.17 5.67
C GLY A 177 11.40 -13.31 4.33
N ASN A 178 10.25 -13.97 4.37
CA ASN A 178 9.38 -14.17 3.21
C ASN A 178 7.96 -13.64 3.45
N SER A 179 7.11 -13.66 2.42
CA SER A 179 5.72 -13.17 2.49
C SER A 179 4.92 -13.76 3.65
N ARG A 180 5.17 -15.00 4.06
CA ARG A 180 4.48 -15.61 5.22
C ARG A 180 4.94 -15.03 6.55
N ASN A 181 6.20 -14.58 6.64
CA ASN A 181 6.69 -13.89 7.83
C ASN A 181 5.99 -12.54 8.04
N ALA A 182 5.50 -11.86 6.99
CA ALA A 182 4.69 -10.66 7.17
C ALA A 182 3.42 -10.91 7.98
N LEU A 183 2.86 -12.12 7.88
CA LEU A 183 1.62 -12.52 8.53
C LEU A 183 1.84 -13.13 9.93
N ALA A 184 3.07 -13.51 10.27
CA ALA A 184 3.38 -14.17 11.54
C ALA A 184 3.51 -13.16 12.70
N PRO A 185 2.93 -13.42 13.89
CA PRO A 185 2.94 -12.47 15.01
C PRO A 185 4.34 -12.00 15.45
N ALA A 186 5.37 -12.86 15.33
CA ALA A 186 6.72 -12.53 15.77
C ALA A 186 7.43 -11.49 14.86
N THR A 187 7.05 -11.43 13.59
CA THR A 187 7.72 -10.65 12.53
C THR A 187 6.84 -9.60 11.88
N ARG A 188 5.51 -9.66 12.06
CA ARG A 188 4.56 -8.67 11.54
C ARG A 188 4.94 -7.26 12.02
N ALA A 189 4.88 -6.29 11.10
CA ALA A 189 5.22 -4.89 11.34
C ALA A 189 6.65 -4.68 11.88
N ARG A 190 7.60 -5.55 11.51
CA ARG A 190 9.02 -5.45 11.90
C ARG A 190 9.93 -5.69 10.70
N GLY A 191 11.09 -5.04 10.70
CA GLY A 191 12.02 -5.12 9.57
C GLY A 191 11.31 -4.74 8.26
N PRO A 192 11.43 -5.51 7.16
CA PRO A 192 10.77 -5.17 5.90
C PRO A 192 9.23 -5.17 6.00
N PHE A 193 8.66 -5.90 6.95
CA PHE A 193 7.21 -6.06 7.08
C PHE A 193 6.53 -4.87 7.78
N GLU A 194 7.29 -3.84 8.17
CA GLU A 194 6.70 -2.56 8.57
C GLU A 194 6.04 -1.83 7.39
N SER A 195 6.64 -1.97 6.20
CA SER A 195 6.15 -1.44 4.92
C SER A 195 5.45 -2.51 4.08
N HIS A 196 5.88 -3.78 4.14
CA HIS A 196 5.30 -4.90 3.41
C HIS A 196 4.37 -5.74 4.30
N ARG A 197 3.39 -5.10 4.95
CA ARG A 197 2.54 -5.75 5.99
C ARG A 197 1.72 -6.93 5.47
N SER A 198 1.33 -6.91 4.20
CA SER A 198 0.59 -7.99 3.52
C SER A 198 1.51 -9.13 3.04
N GLY A 199 2.83 -8.95 3.10
CA GLY A 199 3.82 -9.85 2.52
C GLY A 199 3.95 -9.71 1.00
N SER A 200 3.28 -8.74 0.38
CA SER A 200 3.38 -8.48 -1.06
C SER A 200 4.34 -7.32 -1.39
N ILE A 201 4.56 -7.09 -2.68
CA ILE A 201 5.13 -5.84 -3.18
C ILE A 201 4.21 -4.66 -2.81
N LEU A 202 4.83 -3.52 -2.51
CA LEU A 202 4.17 -2.25 -2.26
C LEU A 202 4.38 -1.30 -3.45
N MET A 203 3.29 -0.79 -4.02
CA MET A 203 3.26 0.41 -4.85
C MET A 203 2.20 1.33 -4.25
N LYS A 204 2.59 2.53 -3.83
CA LYS A 204 1.68 3.43 -3.11
C LYS A 204 0.50 3.85 -3.98
N GLU A 205 0.68 3.98 -5.29
CA GLU A 205 -0.35 4.45 -6.23
C GLU A 205 -0.68 3.35 -7.25
N LEU A 206 -1.91 2.82 -7.21
CA LEU A 206 -2.38 1.77 -8.12
C LEU A 206 -3.58 2.26 -8.94
N ARG A 207 -3.65 3.57 -9.17
CA ARG A 207 -4.62 4.21 -10.03
C ARG A 207 -3.98 5.43 -10.69
N ALA A 208 -4.35 5.63 -11.95
CA ALA A 208 -4.01 6.87 -12.66
C ALA A 208 -4.49 8.08 -11.85
N PRO A 209 -3.74 9.21 -11.88
CA PRO A 209 -2.59 9.49 -12.75
C PRO A 209 -1.19 9.15 -12.20
N TRP A 210 -1.07 8.38 -11.10
CA TRP A 210 0.22 8.03 -10.47
C TRP A 210 1.12 9.23 -10.16
N ILE A 211 0.65 10.05 -9.22
CA ILE A 211 1.27 11.33 -8.82
C ILE A 211 2.78 11.33 -8.64
N HIS A 212 3.42 10.25 -8.19
CA HIS A 212 4.87 10.21 -7.94
C HIS A 212 5.65 9.33 -8.94
N TRP A 213 4.97 8.60 -9.82
CA TRP A 213 5.63 7.72 -10.77
C TRP A 213 5.75 8.37 -12.14
N HIS A 214 6.83 8.08 -12.85
CA HIS A 214 6.93 8.43 -14.27
C HIS A 214 5.78 7.75 -15.03
N SER A 215 4.93 8.56 -15.65
CA SER A 215 3.77 8.11 -16.41
C SER A 215 3.44 9.07 -17.54
N VAL A 216 2.42 8.73 -18.33
CA VAL A 216 1.88 9.62 -19.37
C VAL A 216 1.33 10.92 -18.77
N ASP A 217 0.73 10.81 -17.58
CA ASP A 217 0.08 11.93 -16.89
C ASP A 217 1.07 12.72 -16.01
N ALA A 218 2.07 12.06 -15.45
CA ALA A 218 3.11 12.65 -14.60
C ALA A 218 4.53 12.38 -15.15
N PRO A 219 4.87 12.91 -16.34
CA PRO A 219 6.17 12.67 -16.93
C PRO A 219 7.28 13.29 -16.09
N VAL A 220 8.28 12.47 -15.75
CA VAL A 220 9.55 12.95 -15.17
C VAL A 220 10.45 13.47 -16.29
N ALA A 221 10.85 14.73 -16.20
CA ALA A 221 11.74 15.39 -17.15
C ALA A 221 13.23 15.15 -16.82
N ASP A 222 14.10 15.41 -17.80
CA ASP A 222 15.55 15.23 -17.65
C ASP A 222 16.22 16.27 -16.75
N ASP A 223 15.53 17.37 -16.45
CA ASP A 223 15.93 18.40 -15.50
C ASP A 223 15.61 18.04 -14.04
N VAL A 224 15.10 16.83 -13.78
CA VAL A 224 14.99 16.28 -12.43
C VAL A 224 16.38 16.08 -11.78
N TYR A 225 17.42 16.01 -12.61
CA TYR A 225 18.82 15.99 -12.21
C TYR A 225 19.57 17.25 -12.70
N PRO A 226 20.61 17.71 -11.97
CA PRO A 226 21.54 18.72 -12.48
C PRO A 226 22.18 18.32 -13.82
N PRO A 227 22.58 19.29 -14.67
CA PRO A 227 23.06 18.97 -16.02
C PRO A 227 24.26 18.02 -16.10
N ASP A 228 25.13 18.03 -15.09
CA ASP A 228 26.36 17.26 -14.96
C ASP A 228 26.21 16.02 -14.04
N HIS A 229 25.01 15.76 -13.54
CA HIS A 229 24.77 14.61 -12.67
C HIS A 229 24.88 13.28 -13.44
N PRO A 230 25.65 12.29 -12.94
CA PRO A 230 25.93 11.05 -13.68
C PRO A 230 24.67 10.23 -14.01
N LEU A 231 23.66 10.25 -13.13
CA LEU A 231 22.40 9.53 -13.37
C LEU A 231 21.57 10.09 -14.52
N ARG A 232 21.79 11.34 -14.96
CA ARG A 232 21.02 11.96 -16.05
C ARG A 232 21.23 11.25 -17.39
N THR A 233 22.38 10.61 -17.58
CA THR A 233 22.70 9.83 -18.80
C THR A 233 22.79 8.33 -18.53
N HIS A 234 22.45 7.89 -17.31
CA HIS A 234 22.53 6.49 -16.94
C HIS A 234 21.49 5.65 -17.69
N PRO A 235 21.84 4.43 -18.18
CA PRO A 235 20.92 3.61 -18.97
C PRO A 235 19.57 3.32 -18.30
N TRP A 236 19.53 3.10 -16.98
CA TRP A 236 18.28 2.86 -16.27
C TRP A 236 17.36 4.08 -16.26
N PHE A 237 17.92 5.28 -16.12
CA PHE A 237 17.13 6.51 -16.17
C PHE A 237 16.55 6.72 -17.57
N LEU A 238 17.38 6.61 -18.60
CA LEU A 238 16.95 6.75 -19.99
C LEU A 238 15.91 5.69 -20.40
N ALA A 239 16.05 4.46 -19.89
CA ALA A 239 15.06 3.41 -20.11
C ALA A 239 13.74 3.70 -19.38
N ALA A 240 13.80 4.10 -18.10
CA ALA A 240 12.62 4.38 -17.29
C ALA A 240 11.79 5.55 -17.83
N ILE A 241 12.43 6.65 -18.23
CA ILE A 241 11.72 7.81 -18.82
C ILE A 241 11.39 7.62 -20.31
N GLY A 242 11.99 6.61 -20.94
CA GLY A 242 11.75 6.25 -22.34
C GLY A 242 10.46 5.48 -22.54
N ASP A 243 10.05 4.68 -21.54
CA ASP A 243 8.73 4.04 -21.52
C ASP A 243 7.65 5.03 -21.03
N ARG A 244 6.95 5.63 -21.99
CA ARG A 244 5.88 6.60 -21.70
C ARG A 244 4.73 6.00 -20.89
N LEU A 245 4.47 4.69 -20.98
CA LEU A 245 3.42 4.06 -20.19
C LEU A 245 3.85 3.94 -18.72
N GLY A 246 5.13 3.71 -18.46
CA GLY A 246 5.77 3.80 -17.15
C GLY A 246 4.95 3.15 -16.03
N ALA A 247 4.39 3.97 -15.15
CA ALA A 247 3.54 3.56 -14.04
C ALA A 247 2.36 2.64 -14.43
N PHE A 248 1.71 2.87 -15.58
CA PHE A 248 0.65 2.01 -16.07
C PHE A 248 1.16 0.58 -16.34
N THR A 249 2.32 0.46 -16.98
CA THR A 249 2.98 -0.84 -17.21
C THR A 249 3.37 -1.48 -15.88
N CYS A 250 3.94 -0.71 -14.96
CA CYS A 250 4.32 -1.18 -13.61
C CYS A 250 3.11 -1.75 -12.86
N GLU A 251 2.02 -0.98 -12.77
CA GLU A 251 0.79 -1.40 -12.10
C GLU A 251 0.22 -2.67 -12.72
N THR A 252 -0.02 -2.66 -14.03
CA THR A 252 -0.85 -3.68 -14.70
C THR A 252 -0.09 -4.96 -15.02
N GLN A 253 1.22 -4.87 -15.23
CA GLN A 253 2.04 -6.01 -15.66
C GLN A 253 3.00 -6.50 -14.58
N ALA A 254 3.27 -5.71 -13.54
CA ALA A 254 4.15 -6.14 -12.45
C ALA A 254 3.44 -6.21 -11.10
N VAL A 255 2.96 -5.08 -10.58
CA VAL A 255 2.54 -4.97 -9.18
C VAL A 255 1.23 -5.71 -8.91
N ARG A 256 0.15 -5.41 -9.64
CA ARG A 256 -1.14 -6.09 -9.44
C ARG A 256 -1.03 -7.61 -9.68
N PRO A 257 -0.39 -8.10 -10.78
CA PRO A 257 -0.17 -9.52 -10.96
C PRO A 257 0.63 -10.18 -9.83
N SER A 258 1.65 -9.49 -9.28
CA SER A 258 2.45 -10.00 -8.16
C SER A 258 1.63 -10.13 -6.87
N ILE A 259 0.81 -9.11 -6.57
CA ILE A 259 -0.14 -9.14 -5.44
C ILE A 259 -1.14 -10.28 -5.59
N ASP A 260 -1.74 -10.41 -6.78
CA ASP A 260 -2.70 -11.46 -7.08
C ASP A 260 -2.10 -12.86 -6.98
N ARG A 261 -0.89 -13.06 -7.51
CA ARG A 261 -0.15 -14.33 -7.44
C ARG A 261 0.11 -14.72 -5.98
N TRP A 262 0.59 -13.80 -5.15
CA TRP A 262 0.82 -14.05 -3.73
C TRP A 262 -0.47 -14.38 -2.99
N LEU A 263 -1.51 -13.54 -3.09
CA LEU A 263 -2.73 -13.71 -2.33
C LEU A 263 -3.50 -14.98 -2.73
N ARG A 264 -3.48 -15.34 -4.01
CA ARG A 264 -4.04 -16.61 -4.47
C ARG A 264 -3.27 -17.81 -3.91
N ALA A 265 -1.94 -17.80 -4.00
CA ALA A 265 -1.10 -18.86 -3.43
C ALA A 265 -1.28 -18.98 -1.90
N HIS A 266 -1.44 -17.85 -1.21
CA HIS A 266 -1.74 -17.82 0.21
C HIS A 266 -3.10 -18.47 0.50
N ALA A 267 -4.16 -18.08 -0.21
CA ALA A 267 -5.50 -18.63 -0.03
C ALA A 267 -5.59 -20.13 -0.38
N ASP A 268 -4.89 -20.57 -1.42
CA ASP A 268 -4.83 -22.00 -1.78
C ASP A 268 -4.05 -22.80 -0.73
N ALA A 269 -2.97 -22.23 -0.16
CA ALA A 269 -2.24 -22.85 0.94
C ALA A 269 -3.07 -22.95 2.23
N LEU A 270 -3.92 -21.96 2.52
CA LEU A 270 -4.89 -22.06 3.61
C LEU A 270 -5.82 -23.26 3.39
N LEU A 271 -6.39 -23.41 2.19
CA LEU A 271 -7.28 -24.54 1.88
C LEU A 271 -6.61 -25.91 1.97
N ALA A 272 -5.32 -25.99 1.68
CA ALA A 272 -4.55 -27.23 1.74
C ALA A 272 -4.07 -27.58 3.16
N ALA A 273 -4.08 -26.63 4.10
CA ALA A 273 -3.63 -26.85 5.46
C ALA A 273 -4.66 -27.65 6.27
N ASP A 274 -4.17 -28.64 7.02
CA ASP A 274 -4.99 -29.40 7.98
C ASP A 274 -5.10 -28.69 9.36
N GLU A 275 -4.38 -27.59 9.55
CA GLU A 275 -4.34 -26.83 10.81
C GLU A 275 -5.21 -25.58 10.76
N PRO A 276 -5.77 -25.14 11.90
CA PRO A 276 -6.48 -23.87 12.01
C PRO A 276 -5.58 -22.68 11.62
N ALA A 277 -6.12 -21.76 10.84
CA ALA A 277 -5.40 -20.55 10.43
C ALA A 277 -5.60 -19.42 11.45
N ALA A 278 -4.57 -18.60 11.69
CA ALA A 278 -4.76 -17.36 12.45
C ALA A 278 -5.72 -16.42 11.70
N SER A 279 -6.71 -15.88 12.40
CA SER A 279 -7.78 -15.10 11.75
C SER A 279 -7.36 -13.68 11.36
N GLU A 280 -6.64 -13.01 12.25
CA GLU A 280 -6.28 -11.60 12.14
C GLU A 280 -5.59 -11.26 10.80
N PRO A 281 -4.54 -11.97 10.32
CA PRO A 281 -3.91 -11.61 9.04
C PRO A 281 -4.80 -11.77 7.81
N ILE A 282 -5.93 -12.47 7.91
CA ILE A 282 -6.89 -12.63 6.82
C ILE A 282 -7.99 -11.58 6.94
N LEU A 283 -8.46 -11.33 8.16
CA LEU A 283 -9.69 -10.58 8.41
C LEU A 283 -9.46 -9.11 8.74
N ALA A 284 -8.25 -8.73 9.17
CA ALA A 284 -7.88 -7.32 9.32
C ALA A 284 -8.05 -6.55 8.00
N SER A 285 -7.76 -7.17 6.84
CA SER A 285 -8.03 -6.56 5.54
C SER A 285 -9.51 -6.25 5.29
N LEU A 286 -10.45 -6.89 5.99
CA LEU A 286 -11.89 -6.63 5.86
C LEU A 286 -12.38 -5.55 6.85
N VAL A 287 -11.86 -5.52 8.08
CA VAL A 287 -12.39 -4.66 9.15
C VAL A 287 -11.53 -3.45 9.48
N ASP A 288 -10.22 -3.53 9.25
CA ASP A 288 -9.23 -2.55 9.66
C ASP A 288 -8.54 -1.91 8.43
N THR A 289 -7.46 -1.17 8.63
CA THR A 289 -6.63 -0.56 7.59
C THR A 289 -5.15 -0.91 7.81
N PRO A 290 -4.72 -2.15 7.49
CA PRO A 290 -3.33 -2.57 7.65
C PRO A 290 -2.36 -1.70 6.86
N THR A 291 -2.76 -1.33 5.64
CA THR A 291 -2.03 -0.54 4.65
C THR A 291 -2.99 0.38 3.89
N VAL A 292 -2.46 1.28 3.07
CA VAL A 292 -3.25 2.14 2.17
C VAL A 292 -2.56 2.29 0.82
N ASN A 293 -3.35 2.55 -0.20
CA ASN A 293 -2.89 3.17 -1.42
C ASN A 293 -3.11 4.69 -1.37
N ILE A 294 -2.65 5.40 -2.39
CA ILE A 294 -2.84 6.83 -2.59
C ILE A 294 -3.51 7.02 -3.95
N THR A 295 -4.49 7.91 -3.97
CA THR A 295 -5.17 8.36 -5.18
C THR A 295 -5.20 9.89 -5.19
N CYS A 296 -5.44 10.48 -6.36
CA CYS A 296 -5.62 11.91 -6.53
C CYS A 296 -6.57 12.20 -7.70
N SER A 297 -6.88 13.48 -7.88
CA SER A 297 -7.57 13.97 -9.07
C SER A 297 -6.74 13.76 -10.34
N HIS A 298 -7.37 13.73 -11.50
CA HIS A 298 -6.66 13.86 -12.78
C HIS A 298 -6.28 15.32 -13.10
N GLN A 299 -6.87 16.29 -12.41
CA GLN A 299 -6.55 17.71 -12.62
C GLN A 299 -5.33 18.15 -11.81
N HIS A 300 -4.55 19.05 -12.40
CA HIS A 300 -3.36 19.61 -11.75
C HIS A 300 -3.73 20.45 -10.52
N GLY A 301 -2.93 20.32 -9.45
CA GLY A 301 -3.12 21.02 -8.19
C GLY A 301 -3.07 22.54 -8.34
N ASP A 302 -2.19 23.04 -9.20
CA ASP A 302 -1.97 24.47 -9.46
C ASP A 302 -2.90 25.07 -10.53
N GLY A 303 -3.73 24.24 -11.19
CA GLY A 303 -4.62 24.68 -12.27
C GLY A 303 -3.95 25.08 -13.58
N SER A 304 -2.66 24.75 -13.77
CA SER A 304 -1.87 25.16 -14.94
C SER A 304 -2.35 24.59 -16.28
N LEU A 305 -2.89 23.36 -16.30
CA LEU A 305 -3.35 22.71 -17.54
C LEU A 305 -4.86 22.85 -17.80
N ASP A 306 -5.66 23.06 -16.75
CA ASP A 306 -7.14 23.17 -16.81
C ASP A 306 -7.62 24.42 -16.09
N ALA A 307 -7.14 25.59 -16.53
CA ALA A 307 -7.45 26.87 -15.91
C ALA A 307 -8.97 27.13 -15.90
N GLY A 308 -9.61 26.94 -14.74
CA GLY A 308 -11.03 27.15 -14.51
C GLY A 308 -11.94 25.92 -14.66
N GLY A 309 -11.40 24.75 -15.04
CA GLY A 309 -12.16 23.49 -15.05
C GLY A 309 -12.45 22.96 -13.64
N PRO A 310 -13.55 22.22 -13.41
CA PRO A 310 -13.82 21.62 -12.11
C PRO A 310 -12.73 20.60 -11.74
N VAL A 311 -12.50 20.42 -10.44
CA VAL A 311 -11.61 19.38 -9.91
C VAL A 311 -12.45 18.12 -9.65
N GLU A 312 -12.09 17.02 -10.28
CA GLU A 312 -12.66 15.70 -10.02
C GLU A 312 -12.06 15.13 -8.73
N LEU A 313 -12.93 14.70 -7.81
CA LEU A 313 -12.56 14.13 -6.53
C LEU A 313 -12.58 12.60 -6.65
N PRO A 314 -11.54 11.90 -6.17
CA PRO A 314 -11.47 10.44 -6.24
C PRO A 314 -12.68 9.77 -5.56
N PRO A 315 -13.51 9.00 -6.29
CA PRO A 315 -14.62 8.25 -5.71
C PRO A 315 -14.26 7.37 -4.52
N SER A 316 -13.08 6.75 -4.56
CA SER A 316 -12.54 5.86 -3.53
C SER A 316 -12.27 6.55 -2.18
N PHE A 317 -12.16 7.89 -2.17
CA PHE A 317 -12.10 8.66 -0.93
C PHE A 317 -13.42 8.59 -0.15
N PHE A 318 -14.56 8.56 -0.84
CA PHE A 318 -15.88 8.63 -0.20
C PHE A 318 -16.43 7.25 0.13
N VAL A 319 -16.05 6.24 -0.65
CA VAL A 319 -16.61 4.90 -0.55
C VAL A 319 -15.64 3.88 -1.14
N ASP A 320 -15.69 2.64 -0.66
CA ASP A 320 -14.87 1.56 -1.18
C ASP A 320 -15.37 1.07 -2.56
N ILE A 321 -14.96 1.77 -3.62
CA ILE A 321 -15.42 1.51 -4.99
C ILE A 321 -14.99 0.14 -5.52
N ASP A 322 -13.87 -0.41 -5.05
CA ASP A 322 -13.39 -1.71 -5.54
C ASP A 322 -14.19 -2.85 -4.89
N ALA A 323 -14.47 -2.73 -3.59
CA ALA A 323 -15.25 -3.75 -2.90
C ALA A 323 -16.73 -3.70 -3.27
N PHE A 324 -17.30 -2.51 -3.48
CA PHE A 324 -18.71 -2.36 -3.84
C PHE A 324 -18.99 -2.36 -5.35
N GLY A 325 -18.00 -2.12 -6.21
CA GLY A 325 -18.14 -2.21 -7.66
C GLY A 325 -18.33 -3.65 -8.17
N SER A 326 -18.51 -3.81 -9.48
CA SER A 326 -18.58 -5.13 -10.13
C SER A 326 -17.23 -5.62 -10.66
N GLU A 327 -16.25 -4.72 -10.78
CA GLU A 327 -14.93 -5.03 -11.34
C GLU A 327 -14.07 -5.79 -10.33
N HIS A 328 -13.09 -6.55 -10.84
CA HIS A 328 -12.08 -7.25 -10.04
C HIS A 328 -12.62 -8.09 -8.86
N GLY A 329 -13.84 -8.64 -8.99
CA GLY A 329 -14.44 -9.50 -7.97
C GLY A 329 -15.18 -8.76 -6.85
N GLY A 330 -15.51 -7.48 -7.02
CA GLY A 330 -16.35 -6.73 -6.08
C GLY A 330 -17.76 -7.31 -5.90
N LEU A 331 -18.57 -6.66 -5.05
CA LEU A 331 -19.90 -7.12 -4.64
C LEU A 331 -21.03 -6.73 -5.61
N GLY A 332 -20.77 -5.81 -6.56
CA GLY A 332 -21.73 -5.37 -7.57
C GLY A 332 -22.87 -4.53 -7.01
N LEU A 333 -22.62 -3.74 -5.96
CA LEU A 333 -23.58 -2.83 -5.33
C LEU A 333 -23.56 -1.41 -5.93
N LEU A 334 -22.43 -0.99 -6.47
CA LEU A 334 -22.27 0.23 -7.25
C LEU A 334 -22.28 -0.13 -8.74
N THR A 335 -23.31 0.30 -9.46
CA THR A 335 -23.53 -0.09 -10.86
C THR A 335 -23.37 1.06 -11.86
N ALA A 336 -23.21 2.29 -11.38
CA ALA A 336 -23.05 3.47 -12.21
C ALA A 336 -21.65 4.06 -12.01
N PRO A 337 -21.00 4.57 -13.08
CA PRO A 337 -19.78 5.37 -12.94
C PRO A 337 -20.05 6.54 -12.00
N LEU A 338 -19.13 6.76 -11.05
CA LEU A 338 -19.22 7.89 -10.14
C LEU A 338 -18.32 9.01 -10.62
N THR A 339 -18.89 10.19 -10.82
CA THR A 339 -18.15 11.42 -11.08
C THR A 339 -18.52 12.43 -10.01
N LEU A 340 -17.58 12.73 -9.12
CA LEU A 340 -17.74 13.76 -8.09
C LEU A 340 -16.81 14.91 -8.44
N THR A 341 -17.35 16.12 -8.54
CA THR A 341 -16.56 17.30 -8.89
C THR A 341 -16.82 18.42 -7.91
N VAL A 342 -15.84 19.31 -7.76
CA VAL A 342 -15.97 20.60 -7.09
C VAL A 342 -15.53 21.71 -8.05
N SER A 343 -16.16 22.87 -7.98
CA SER A 343 -15.71 24.00 -8.81
C SER A 343 -14.29 24.43 -8.40
N ARG A 344 -13.47 24.84 -9.38
CA ARG A 344 -12.11 25.33 -9.12
C ARG A 344 -12.08 26.47 -8.10
N ALA A 345 -13.04 27.39 -8.16
CA ALA A 345 -13.14 28.50 -7.21
C ALA A 345 -13.32 28.02 -5.75
N ILE A 346 -14.18 27.02 -5.51
CA ILE A 346 -14.37 26.45 -4.17
C ILE A 346 -13.10 25.71 -3.72
N TYR A 347 -12.47 24.98 -4.63
CA TYR A 347 -11.23 24.25 -4.37
C TYR A 347 -10.09 25.18 -3.93
N ASP A 348 -9.78 26.18 -4.75
CA ASP A 348 -8.70 27.14 -4.50
C ASP A 348 -8.96 27.97 -3.24
N HIS A 349 -10.24 28.28 -2.96
CA HIS A 349 -10.61 28.95 -1.72
C HIS A 349 -10.33 28.08 -0.49
N ALA A 350 -10.57 26.77 -0.56
CA ALA A 350 -10.21 25.84 0.52
C ALA A 350 -8.68 25.78 0.71
N LEU A 351 -7.90 25.70 -0.39
CA LEU A 351 -6.44 25.72 -0.31
C LEU A 351 -5.92 26.98 0.39
N THR A 352 -6.47 28.13 0.05
CA THR A 352 -6.09 29.42 0.66
C THR A 352 -6.55 29.50 2.13
N THR A 353 -7.76 29.05 2.41
CA THR A 353 -8.36 29.07 3.76
C THR A 353 -7.56 28.24 4.75
N PHE A 354 -6.97 27.14 4.29
CA PHE A 354 -6.25 26.18 5.13
C PHE A 354 -4.72 26.27 4.99
N ASP A 355 -4.20 27.37 4.43
CA ASP A 355 -2.78 27.60 4.16
C ASP A 355 -2.06 26.38 3.56
N VAL A 356 -2.67 25.80 2.52
CA VAL A 356 -2.17 24.54 1.93
C VAL A 356 -0.91 24.80 1.12
N HIS A 357 0.15 24.05 1.41
CA HIS A 357 1.44 24.15 0.72
C HIS A 357 2.22 22.84 0.75
N LEU A 358 3.06 22.60 -0.26
CA LEU A 358 4.07 21.54 -0.23
C LEU A 358 5.29 21.98 0.58
N SER A 359 5.89 21.05 1.33
CA SER A 359 7.17 21.26 1.99
C SER A 359 8.00 19.99 2.01
N ASP A 360 9.32 20.11 1.78
CA ASP A 360 10.24 18.97 1.92
C ASP A 360 10.81 18.82 3.34
N GLY A 361 10.40 19.67 4.29
CA GLY A 361 10.95 19.73 5.64
C GLY A 361 12.41 20.21 5.73
N ALA A 362 13.04 20.53 4.59
CA ALA A 362 14.44 20.93 4.45
C ALA A 362 14.61 22.36 3.89
N GLY A 363 13.53 23.15 3.89
CA GLY A 363 13.52 24.58 3.56
C GLY A 363 12.87 24.93 2.22
N PHE A 364 12.36 23.94 1.48
CA PHE A 364 11.48 24.20 0.34
C PHE A 364 10.03 24.33 0.81
N THR A 365 9.34 25.33 0.25
CA THR A 365 7.90 25.53 0.39
C THR A 365 7.32 26.01 -0.93
N ARG A 366 6.18 25.46 -1.35
CA ARG A 366 5.41 25.93 -2.51
C ARG A 366 3.92 25.98 -2.17
N PRO A 367 3.24 27.14 -2.31
CA PRO A 367 1.81 27.23 -2.10
C PRO A 367 1.03 26.28 -3.01
N GLY A 368 -0.11 25.78 -2.52
CA GLY A 368 -0.99 24.88 -3.24
C GLY A 368 -0.77 23.40 -2.90
N ASP A 369 -1.41 22.55 -3.69
CA ASP A 369 -1.42 21.10 -3.50
C ASP A 369 -0.20 20.41 -4.13
N THR A 370 -0.20 19.08 -4.10
CA THR A 370 0.67 18.21 -4.91
C THR A 370 0.52 18.45 -6.42
N PHE A 371 1.30 17.73 -7.24
CA PHE A 371 1.26 17.89 -8.70
C PHE A 371 -0.16 17.74 -9.25
N PHE A 372 -0.89 16.73 -8.79
CA PHE A 372 -2.33 16.62 -8.96
C PHE A 372 -3.09 17.09 -7.72
N ALA A 373 -4.32 17.55 -7.93
CA ALA A 373 -5.19 18.00 -6.86
C ALA A 373 -5.65 16.82 -5.98
N PHE A 374 -5.89 17.09 -4.71
CA PHE A 374 -6.62 16.23 -3.78
C PHE A 374 -5.99 14.85 -3.60
N ALA A 375 -4.66 14.78 -3.48
CA ALA A 375 -3.96 13.54 -3.15
C ALA A 375 -4.36 13.05 -1.76
N VAL A 376 -4.89 11.84 -1.63
CA VAL A 376 -5.45 11.29 -0.39
C VAL A 376 -5.19 9.79 -0.31
N PRO A 377 -5.11 9.21 0.90
CA PRO A 377 -5.08 7.77 1.04
C PRO A 377 -6.43 7.14 0.63
N GLU A 378 -6.37 5.95 0.05
CA GLU A 378 -7.48 5.06 -0.26
C GLU A 378 -7.21 3.64 0.26
N ARG A 379 -8.23 2.78 0.24
CA ARG A 379 -8.07 1.38 0.66
C ARG A 379 -7.03 0.70 -0.22
N ALA A 380 -6.18 -0.12 0.41
CA ALA A 380 -5.13 -0.82 -0.32
C ALA A 380 -5.71 -1.90 -1.25
N TYR A 381 -5.11 -2.06 -2.43
CA TYR A 381 -5.50 -3.08 -3.41
C TYR A 381 -5.39 -4.48 -2.80
N GLU A 382 -4.30 -4.79 -2.09
CA GLU A 382 -4.12 -6.09 -1.43
C GLU A 382 -5.22 -6.42 -0.42
N ASP A 383 -5.80 -5.41 0.26
CA ASP A 383 -6.87 -5.62 1.23
C ASP A 383 -8.17 -6.02 0.53
N HIS A 384 -8.49 -5.34 -0.58
CA HIS A 384 -9.60 -5.74 -1.45
C HIS A 384 -9.40 -7.16 -1.99
N ARG A 385 -8.20 -7.45 -2.52
CA ARG A 385 -7.89 -8.76 -3.11
C ARG A 385 -7.90 -9.88 -2.08
N MET A 386 -7.47 -9.64 -0.85
CA MET A 386 -7.61 -10.62 0.25
C MET A 386 -9.08 -10.94 0.51
N VAL A 387 -9.98 -9.94 0.52
CA VAL A 387 -11.43 -10.17 0.66
C VAL A 387 -11.99 -10.99 -0.51
N VAL A 388 -11.55 -10.72 -1.74
CA VAL A 388 -11.95 -11.48 -2.92
C VAL A 388 -11.49 -12.94 -2.82
N GLU A 389 -10.25 -13.19 -2.44
CA GLU A 389 -9.72 -14.55 -2.29
C GLU A 389 -10.38 -15.30 -1.13
N ALA A 390 -10.65 -14.62 0.00
CA ALA A 390 -11.39 -15.20 1.13
C ALA A 390 -12.85 -15.57 0.74
N ARG A 391 -13.50 -14.79 -0.13
CA ARG A 391 -14.78 -15.16 -0.73
C ARG A 391 -14.65 -16.33 -1.70
N ARG A 392 -13.62 -16.35 -2.55
CA ARG A 392 -13.36 -17.44 -3.52
C ARG A 392 -13.23 -18.79 -2.82
N ILE A 393 -12.49 -18.85 -1.71
CA ILE A 393 -12.31 -20.11 -0.96
C ILE A 393 -13.52 -20.48 -0.08
N GLY A 394 -14.54 -19.61 -0.04
CA GLY A 394 -15.77 -19.81 0.71
C GLY A 394 -15.65 -19.56 2.22
N LEU A 395 -14.65 -18.79 2.65
CA LEU A 395 -14.50 -18.35 4.03
C LEU A 395 -15.45 -17.20 4.35
N LEU A 396 -15.63 -16.27 3.41
CA LEU A 396 -16.56 -15.15 3.53
C LEU A 396 -17.73 -15.32 2.56
N SER A 397 -18.96 -15.14 3.05
CA SER A 397 -20.12 -14.95 2.18
C SER A 397 -20.21 -13.50 1.68
N ASP A 398 -20.80 -13.31 0.50
CA ASP A 398 -21.04 -11.97 -0.06
C ASP A 398 -21.79 -11.05 0.89
N ARG A 399 -22.88 -11.57 1.50
CA ARG A 399 -23.70 -10.82 2.44
C ARG A 399 -22.89 -10.40 3.66
N PHE A 400 -22.05 -11.28 4.20
CA PHE A 400 -21.23 -10.96 5.37
C PHE A 400 -20.17 -9.91 5.05
N ALA A 401 -19.43 -10.09 3.96
CA ALA A 401 -18.45 -9.11 3.50
C ALA A 401 -19.11 -7.73 3.26
N ALA A 402 -20.25 -7.71 2.56
CA ALA A 402 -21.01 -6.49 2.32
C ALA A 402 -21.49 -5.83 3.62
N THR A 403 -22.00 -6.62 4.57
CA THR A 403 -22.51 -6.08 5.85
C THR A 403 -21.39 -5.45 6.66
N ILE A 404 -20.22 -6.10 6.76
CA ILE A 404 -19.05 -5.54 7.44
C ILE A 404 -18.58 -4.25 6.76
N LEU A 405 -18.44 -4.23 5.44
CA LEU A 405 -18.00 -3.06 4.69
C LEU A 405 -19.00 -1.90 4.75
N MET A 406 -20.30 -2.21 4.93
CA MET A 406 -21.36 -1.21 5.08
C MET A 406 -21.37 -0.54 6.46
N VAL A 407 -20.72 -1.12 7.48
CA VAL A 407 -20.53 -0.46 8.77
C VAL A 407 -19.57 0.72 8.58
N ASP A 408 -20.07 1.92 8.83
CA ASP A 408 -19.29 3.17 8.66
C ASP A 408 -18.67 3.30 7.26
N PHE A 409 -19.42 2.90 6.23
CA PHE A 409 -18.98 2.91 4.83
C PHE A 409 -18.52 4.27 4.24
N PRO A 410 -18.90 5.46 4.75
CA PRO A 410 -18.29 6.73 4.32
C PRO A 410 -16.81 6.87 4.70
N ASN A 411 -16.30 5.98 5.57
CA ASN A 411 -14.91 5.89 6.01
C ASN A 411 -14.31 4.55 5.53
N PRO A 412 -13.95 4.45 4.23
CA PRO A 412 -13.42 3.20 3.65
C PRO A 412 -12.06 2.79 4.23
N ILE A 413 -11.33 3.75 4.80
CA ILE A 413 -10.10 3.55 5.58
C ILE A 413 -10.26 4.20 6.95
N PHE A 414 -9.49 3.73 7.93
CA PHE A 414 -9.42 4.30 9.28
C PHE A 414 -10.76 4.35 10.03
N SER A 415 -11.67 3.40 9.75
CA SER A 415 -12.91 3.28 10.50
C SER A 415 -12.69 2.55 11.82
N ASP A 416 -12.60 3.30 12.92
CA ASP A 416 -12.55 2.73 14.28
C ASP A 416 -13.79 1.88 14.58
N ARG A 417 -14.95 2.27 14.03
CA ARG A 417 -16.22 1.52 14.18
C ARG A 417 -16.08 0.14 13.56
N ARG A 418 -15.63 0.05 12.31
CA ARG A 418 -15.46 -1.22 11.62
C ARG A 418 -14.33 -2.04 12.25
N ALA A 419 -13.20 -1.42 12.58
CA ALA A 419 -12.06 -2.09 13.22
C ALA A 419 -12.43 -2.72 14.57
N SER A 420 -13.31 -2.07 15.35
CA SER A 420 -13.79 -2.60 16.64
C SER A 420 -14.48 -3.96 16.53
N LEU A 421 -15.02 -4.32 15.35
CA LEU A 421 -15.66 -5.61 15.11
C LEU A 421 -14.67 -6.78 15.13
N LEU A 422 -13.36 -6.52 14.96
CA LEU A 422 -12.31 -7.54 14.99
C LEU A 422 -12.36 -8.40 16.26
N ARG A 423 -12.78 -7.82 17.39
CA ARG A 423 -12.90 -8.50 18.70
C ARG A 423 -13.89 -9.68 18.72
N HIS A 424 -14.79 -9.75 17.74
CA HIS A 424 -15.80 -10.82 17.63
C HIS A 424 -15.36 -11.99 16.75
N PHE A 425 -14.21 -11.85 16.09
CA PHE A 425 -13.65 -12.91 15.28
C PHE A 425 -12.88 -13.88 16.19
N PRO A 426 -12.95 -15.19 15.93
CA PRO A 426 -12.17 -16.15 16.71
C PRO A 426 -10.69 -15.96 16.42
N GLU A 427 -9.80 -16.24 17.37
CA GLU A 427 -8.33 -16.14 17.14
C GLU A 427 -7.85 -17.07 16.03
N GLN A 428 -8.50 -18.23 15.88
CA GLN A 428 -8.22 -19.23 14.87
C GLN A 428 -9.46 -19.60 14.05
N ILE A 429 -9.25 -19.89 12.78
CA ILE A 429 -10.26 -20.29 11.80
C ILE A 429 -10.08 -21.78 11.50
N ASP A 430 -11.09 -22.58 11.85
CA ASP A 430 -11.22 -23.94 11.35
C ASP A 430 -11.75 -23.91 9.91
N LEU A 431 -10.86 -24.15 8.95
CA LEU A 431 -11.15 -24.11 7.52
C LEU A 431 -12.04 -25.27 7.04
N SER A 432 -12.19 -26.33 7.84
CA SER A 432 -13.17 -27.40 7.58
C SER A 432 -14.61 -26.88 7.74
N GLN A 433 -14.82 -25.87 8.59
CA GLN A 433 -16.11 -25.21 8.87
C GLN A 433 -16.18 -23.80 8.26
N ARG A 434 -15.39 -23.53 7.22
CA ARG A 434 -15.31 -22.19 6.60
C ARG A 434 -16.64 -21.69 6.06
N LYS A 435 -17.51 -22.57 5.56
CA LYS A 435 -18.82 -22.18 5.01
C LYS A 435 -19.77 -21.64 6.08
N GLN A 436 -19.61 -22.05 7.33
CA GLN A 436 -20.38 -21.56 8.48
C GLN A 436 -19.68 -20.40 9.20
N PHE A 437 -18.49 -19.99 8.74
CA PHE A 437 -17.70 -18.97 9.41
C PHE A 437 -18.45 -17.63 9.50
N SER A 438 -18.89 -17.11 8.35
CA SER A 438 -19.63 -15.84 8.28
C SER A 438 -20.86 -15.82 9.19
N ASP A 439 -21.70 -16.86 9.18
CA ASP A 439 -22.93 -16.88 9.98
C ASP A 439 -22.65 -16.96 11.49
N ARG A 440 -21.59 -17.69 11.89
CA ARG A 440 -21.17 -17.78 13.29
C ARG A 440 -20.67 -16.42 13.80
N VAL A 441 -19.79 -15.77 13.05
CA VAL A 441 -19.27 -14.44 13.43
C VAL A 441 -20.38 -13.40 13.43
N ALA A 442 -21.25 -13.40 12.42
CA ALA A 442 -22.41 -12.51 12.38
C ALA A 442 -23.32 -12.68 13.61
N SER A 443 -23.56 -13.92 14.02
CA SER A 443 -24.37 -14.21 15.22
C SER A 443 -23.72 -13.65 16.50
N THR A 444 -22.40 -13.77 16.63
CA THR A 444 -21.65 -13.17 17.75
C THR A 444 -21.78 -11.65 17.77
N ILE A 445 -21.59 -10.99 16.62
CA ILE A 445 -21.70 -9.53 16.50
C ILE A 445 -23.13 -9.07 16.84
N VAL A 446 -24.14 -9.73 16.28
CA VAL A 446 -25.56 -9.42 16.54
C VAL A 446 -25.90 -9.58 18.03
N ALA A 447 -25.40 -10.62 18.69
CA ALA A 447 -25.63 -10.84 20.11
C ALA A 447 -24.98 -9.78 21.01
N ALA A 448 -23.90 -9.14 20.53
CA ALA A 448 -23.20 -8.06 21.23
C ALA A 448 -23.75 -6.65 20.93
N ALA A 449 -24.78 -6.54 20.09
CA ALA A 449 -25.34 -5.26 19.67
C ALA A 449 -25.87 -4.44 20.85
N THR A 450 -25.31 -3.24 21.01
CA THR A 450 -25.78 -2.23 21.98
C THR A 450 -26.09 -0.91 21.27
N HIS A 451 -27.03 -0.13 21.78
CA HIS A 451 -27.45 1.11 21.10
C HIS A 451 -26.27 2.04 20.80
N GLY A 452 -26.12 2.47 19.54
CA GLY A 452 -25.04 3.35 19.06
C GLY A 452 -23.70 2.65 18.74
N SER A 453 -23.56 1.36 19.06
CA SER A 453 -22.35 0.58 18.79
C SER A 453 -22.19 0.22 17.29
N ALA A 454 -21.00 -0.21 16.90
CA ALA A 454 -20.75 -0.76 15.56
C ALA A 454 -21.51 -2.09 15.38
N GLU A 455 -21.65 -2.87 16.44
CA GLU A 455 -22.40 -4.12 16.46
C GLU A 455 -23.91 -3.90 16.20
N ALA A 456 -24.49 -2.81 16.71
CA ALA A 456 -25.89 -2.47 16.41
C ALA A 456 -26.09 -2.05 14.96
N GLU A 457 -25.16 -1.27 14.40
CA GLU A 457 -25.18 -0.93 12.98
C GLU A 457 -25.04 -2.18 12.09
N PHE A 458 -24.10 -3.08 12.43
CA PHE A 458 -23.97 -4.37 11.78
C PHE A 458 -25.26 -5.18 11.88
N ALA A 459 -25.88 -5.27 13.06
CA ALA A 459 -27.10 -6.05 13.27
C ALA A 459 -28.28 -5.51 12.46
N GLU A 460 -28.43 -4.19 12.36
CA GLU A 460 -29.43 -3.56 11.50
C GLU A 460 -29.20 -3.91 10.02
N LEU A 461 -27.98 -3.74 9.53
CA LEU A 461 -27.61 -4.10 8.16
C LEU A 461 -27.82 -5.60 7.89
N TRP A 462 -27.41 -6.46 8.83
CA TRP A 462 -27.57 -7.90 8.74
C TRP A 462 -29.04 -8.30 8.70
N SER A 463 -29.94 -7.56 9.37
CA SER A 463 -31.39 -7.84 9.38
C SER A 463 -32.05 -7.72 8.00
N ALA A 464 -31.40 -7.08 7.02
CA ALA A 464 -31.88 -6.99 5.65
C ALA A 464 -32.05 -8.36 4.96
N GLY A 465 -31.46 -9.43 5.51
CA GLY A 465 -31.72 -10.78 5.02
C GLY A 465 -31.30 -10.94 3.56
N ASP A 466 -32.20 -11.49 2.74
CA ASP A 466 -31.96 -11.71 1.31
C ASP A 466 -32.08 -10.43 0.47
N THR A 467 -32.69 -9.36 1.00
CA THR A 467 -32.85 -8.07 0.30
C THR A 467 -31.69 -7.11 0.55
N TRP A 468 -30.57 -7.61 1.08
CA TRP A 468 -29.42 -6.79 1.44
C TRP A 468 -28.84 -6.02 0.24
N ARG A 469 -28.88 -6.61 -0.97
CA ARG A 469 -28.34 -5.96 -2.18
C ARG A 469 -29.13 -4.69 -2.51
N GLU A 470 -30.46 -4.77 -2.55
CA GLU A 470 -31.31 -3.62 -2.83
C GLU A 470 -31.18 -2.55 -1.74
N VAL A 471 -31.17 -2.96 -0.47
CA VAL A 471 -31.05 -2.04 0.68
C VAL A 471 -29.71 -1.31 0.64
N PHE A 472 -28.61 -2.02 0.43
CA PHE A 472 -27.27 -1.43 0.46
C PHE A 472 -27.02 -0.56 -0.78
N SER A 473 -27.39 -1.01 -1.99
CA SER A 473 -27.29 -0.20 -3.20
C SER A 473 -28.09 1.10 -3.10
N LYS A 474 -29.29 1.06 -2.51
CA LYS A 474 -30.07 2.27 -2.25
C LYS A 474 -29.33 3.21 -1.29
N ARG A 475 -28.83 2.69 -0.16
CA ARG A 475 -28.12 3.49 0.85
C ARG A 475 -26.85 4.14 0.29
N LEU A 476 -26.08 3.41 -0.52
CA LEU A 476 -24.91 3.93 -1.23
C LEU A 476 -25.30 5.04 -2.22
N THR A 477 -26.37 4.84 -2.99
CA THR A 477 -26.86 5.83 -3.95
C THR A 477 -27.31 7.13 -3.27
N ASP A 478 -28.08 7.00 -2.18
CA ASP A 478 -28.55 8.15 -1.40
C ASP A 478 -27.35 8.95 -0.83
N TYR A 479 -26.37 8.24 -0.24
CA TYR A 479 -25.15 8.86 0.30
C TYR A 479 -24.34 9.59 -0.77
N LEU A 480 -24.09 8.94 -1.91
CA LEU A 480 -23.32 9.55 -3.00
C LEU A 480 -24.04 10.76 -3.61
N GLY A 481 -25.37 10.75 -3.61
CA GLY A 481 -26.18 11.93 -3.93
C GLY A 481 -25.99 13.07 -2.94
N ALA A 482 -25.92 12.78 -1.64
CA ALA A 482 -25.65 13.78 -0.60
C ALA A 482 -24.22 14.34 -0.73
N VAL A 483 -23.22 13.49 -0.99
CA VAL A 483 -21.84 13.92 -1.25
C VAL A 483 -21.77 14.86 -2.45
N ALA A 484 -22.42 14.48 -3.56
CA ALA A 484 -22.45 15.31 -4.77
C ALA A 484 -23.06 16.70 -4.51
N GLN A 485 -24.02 16.82 -3.59
CA GLN A 485 -24.56 18.13 -3.18
C GLN A 485 -23.59 18.87 -2.25
N ALA A 486 -22.98 18.19 -1.28
CA ALA A 486 -22.08 18.78 -0.30
C ALA A 486 -20.83 19.39 -0.95
N VAL A 487 -20.22 18.71 -1.93
CA VAL A 487 -19.01 19.20 -2.62
C VAL A 487 -19.26 20.45 -3.47
N GLN A 488 -20.52 20.74 -3.81
CA GLN A 488 -20.89 21.93 -4.58
C GLN A 488 -21.12 23.16 -3.69
N ALA A 489 -21.27 22.98 -2.38
CA ALA A 489 -21.40 24.05 -1.41
C ALA A 489 -20.05 24.33 -0.74
N GLU A 490 -19.67 25.59 -0.60
CA GLU A 490 -18.38 25.96 -0.02
C GLU A 490 -18.19 25.42 1.40
N ALA A 491 -19.20 25.51 2.26
CA ALA A 491 -19.15 24.97 3.61
C ALA A 491 -19.01 23.43 3.61
N GLY A 492 -19.77 22.74 2.74
CA GLY A 492 -19.71 21.28 2.62
C GLY A 492 -18.35 20.80 2.11
N PHE A 493 -17.79 21.46 1.09
CA PHE A 493 -16.46 21.11 0.59
C PHE A 493 -15.36 21.39 1.63
N ARG A 494 -15.46 22.48 2.40
CA ARG A 494 -14.50 22.75 3.49
C ARG A 494 -14.49 21.63 4.54
N ASP A 495 -15.64 21.09 4.88
CA ASP A 495 -15.75 19.97 5.82
C ASP A 495 -15.16 18.68 5.23
N ILE A 496 -15.42 18.40 3.95
CA ILE A 496 -14.79 17.29 3.20
C ILE A 496 -13.27 17.45 3.13
N TYR A 497 -12.76 18.66 2.91
CA TYR A 497 -11.33 18.92 2.87
C TYR A 497 -10.65 18.69 4.23
N ARG A 498 -11.33 18.99 5.34
CA ARG A 498 -10.85 18.65 6.69
C ARG A 498 -10.74 17.13 6.89
N VAL A 499 -11.69 16.35 6.36
CA VAL A 499 -11.59 14.88 6.36
C VAL A 499 -10.36 14.43 5.57
N ALA A 500 -10.11 15.03 4.39
CA ALA A 500 -8.92 14.72 3.59
C ALA A 500 -7.62 14.99 4.35
N VAL A 501 -7.49 16.15 4.98
CA VAL A 501 -6.32 16.48 5.82
C VAL A 501 -6.19 15.52 7.01
N SER A 502 -7.30 15.21 7.68
CA SER A 502 -7.29 14.28 8.81
C SER A 502 -6.77 12.89 8.41
N ARG A 503 -7.22 12.34 7.28
CA ARG A 503 -6.78 11.03 6.79
C ARG A 503 -5.32 11.03 6.30
N ARG A 504 -4.88 12.09 5.62
CA ARG A 504 -3.46 12.29 5.25
C ARG A 504 -2.58 12.26 6.50
N LYS A 505 -2.96 13.01 7.53
CA LYS A 505 -2.23 13.05 8.80
C LYS A 505 -2.20 11.69 9.48
N GLN A 506 -3.34 11.00 9.56
CA GLN A 506 -3.40 9.67 10.16
C GLN A 506 -2.49 8.67 9.43
N MET A 507 -2.45 8.69 8.10
CA MET A 507 -1.50 7.88 7.33
C MET A 507 -0.05 8.24 7.69
N VAL A 508 0.32 9.52 7.66
CA VAL A 508 1.69 9.99 7.98
C VAL A 508 2.12 9.59 9.40
N ASP A 509 1.21 9.69 10.37
CA ASP A 509 1.53 9.41 11.78
C ASP A 509 1.61 7.90 12.08
N THR A 510 0.94 7.04 11.30
CA THR A 510 0.75 5.62 11.65
C THR A 510 1.41 4.63 10.69
N MET A 511 1.81 5.07 9.50
CA MET A 511 2.28 4.19 8.43
C MET A 511 3.71 4.53 7.98
N PRO A 512 4.69 3.62 8.14
CA PRO A 512 6.08 3.82 7.71
C PRO A 512 6.26 4.14 6.22
N ILE A 513 5.28 3.77 5.39
CA ILE A 513 5.28 4.05 3.94
C ILE A 513 5.15 5.55 3.63
N ALA A 514 4.86 6.40 4.61
CA ALA A 514 4.91 7.85 4.48
C ALA A 514 6.34 8.38 4.74
N GLU A 515 7.23 8.15 3.77
CA GLU A 515 8.69 8.31 3.96
C GLU A 515 9.22 9.74 3.80
N PHE A 516 8.68 10.54 2.86
CA PHE A 516 9.21 11.87 2.56
C PHE A 516 8.16 12.99 2.67
N GLY A 517 8.64 14.22 2.86
CA GLY A 517 7.79 15.37 3.17
C GLY A 517 6.87 15.81 2.03
N LEU A 518 7.15 15.38 0.79
CA LEU A 518 6.40 15.81 -0.40
C LEU A 518 5.24 14.88 -0.78
N LEU A 519 5.00 13.79 -0.03
CA LEU A 519 3.91 12.85 -0.27
C LEU A 519 2.52 13.49 -0.30
N PHE A 520 2.29 14.45 0.62
CA PHE A 520 1.04 15.19 0.77
C PHE A 520 1.33 16.66 1.07
N PRO A 521 0.40 17.58 0.77
CA PRO A 521 0.56 18.96 1.20
C PRO A 521 0.38 19.08 2.73
N VAL A 522 1.01 20.10 3.29
CA VAL A 522 0.84 20.57 4.67
C VAL A 522 -0.28 21.62 4.70
N SER A 523 -0.97 21.75 5.82
CA SER A 523 -2.04 22.74 6.04
C SER A 523 -2.11 23.15 7.52
N ASP A 524 -2.82 24.23 7.83
CA ASP A 524 -3.06 24.70 9.21
C ASP A 524 -4.30 24.09 9.90
N VAL A 525 -4.99 23.15 9.24
CA VAL A 525 -6.15 22.46 9.83
C VAL A 525 -5.75 21.78 11.14
N GLU A 526 -6.57 22.00 12.18
CA GLU A 526 -6.39 21.39 13.50
C GLU A 526 -6.20 19.85 13.41
N PRO A 527 -5.25 19.27 14.17
CA PRO A 527 -4.86 17.87 14.06
C PRO A 527 -5.86 16.91 14.73
N THR A 528 -7.16 17.20 14.68
CA THR A 528 -8.20 16.33 15.24
C THR A 528 -8.69 15.34 14.18
N PRO A 529 -8.92 14.06 14.54
CA PRO A 529 -9.59 13.12 13.65
C PRO A 529 -10.96 13.65 13.21
N VAL A 530 -11.26 13.60 11.92
CA VAL A 530 -12.56 13.99 11.35
C VAL A 530 -13.10 12.83 10.52
N VAL A 531 -14.35 12.45 10.77
CA VAL A 531 -15.04 11.38 10.05
C VAL A 531 -16.17 11.92 9.21
N LEU A 532 -16.48 11.22 8.12
CA LEU A 532 -17.59 11.52 7.23
C LEU A 532 -18.80 10.66 7.61
N HIS A 533 -20.01 11.20 7.51
CA HIS A 533 -21.26 10.49 7.80
C HIS A 533 -22.09 10.21 6.55
N ALA A 534 -23.10 9.34 6.67
CA ALA A 534 -23.93 8.89 5.56
C ALA A 534 -24.84 9.98 4.95
N ASP A 535 -24.94 11.14 5.60
CA ASP A 535 -25.59 12.36 5.09
C ASP A 535 -24.58 13.37 4.50
N ALA A 536 -23.32 12.94 4.31
CA ALA A 536 -22.19 13.72 3.84
C ALA A 536 -21.76 14.88 4.77
N THR A 537 -22.19 14.89 6.02
CA THR A 537 -21.65 15.80 7.05
C THR A 537 -20.34 15.26 7.64
N ALA A 538 -19.46 16.15 8.10
CA ALA A 538 -18.20 15.77 8.75
C ALA A 538 -18.12 16.29 10.18
N HIS A 539 -17.63 15.45 11.11
CA HIS A 539 -17.53 15.79 12.52
C HIS A 539 -16.18 15.37 13.10
N SER A 540 -15.63 16.21 13.97
CA SER A 540 -14.45 15.85 14.76
C SER A 540 -14.80 14.75 15.75
N VAL A 541 -13.94 13.74 15.85
CA VAL A 541 -14.07 12.65 16.81
C VAL A 541 -13.17 12.95 17.99
N THR A 542 -13.71 12.83 19.21
CA THR A 542 -12.85 12.83 20.40
C THR A 542 -12.14 11.48 20.46
N PRO A 543 -10.80 11.43 20.52
CA PRO A 543 -10.09 10.17 20.60
C PRO A 543 -10.66 9.35 21.75
N SER A 544 -11.14 8.15 21.46
CA SER A 544 -11.54 7.22 22.51
C SER A 544 -10.26 6.86 23.27
N LEU A 545 -10.20 7.18 24.56
CA LEU A 545 -9.03 6.94 25.43
C LEU A 545 -8.71 5.46 25.66
N ASN A 546 -9.42 4.54 25.01
CA ASN A 546 -9.27 3.10 25.17
C ASN A 546 -9.20 2.43 23.78
N ALA A 547 -8.00 2.40 23.20
CA ALA A 547 -7.60 1.41 22.21
C ALA A 547 -6.30 0.75 22.70
#